data_AF-A0A961DJP1-F1
#
_entry.id   AF-A0A961DJP1-F1
#
_cell.length_a   1.000
_cell.length_b   1.000
_cell.length_c   1.000
_cell.angle_alpha   90.00
_cell.angle_beta   90.00
_cell.angle_gamma   90.00
#
_symmetry.space_group_name_H-M   'P 1'
#
loop_
_entity.id
_entity.type
_entity.pdbx_description
1 polymer ?
#
loop_
_entity_poly.entity_id
_entity_poly.type
_entity_poly.pdbx_seq_one_letter_code
_entity_poly.pdbx_strand_id
1 'polypeptide(L)'
;PFTDDLGRSADYFALAAGNNIDQRVLARALNDRDTRLALRAIDAVSQVAGGSTLWEGLEGSRPLVEAMLYPNRRVQYDAALAVGGALPSEAFAGDERVIPLLASAVRDVDARYAQVLSTDQEVYQGVRSVLDAMGYRVLPRYATLTDARDSIAETPGLDLIVAVTKGSDVEALVDQVRDTPELAATPVLALVSRTDAAALSARYERDALASVRPISMRANELRRAAEVLVEGASGGPITENEAKAYAARSLKALRDLAITGGGSLDPSTAAPALINAMNDGTAADPMQVAGVLAVIDAEIAQVALMDQALAASGSDRVALLGLTAHSVKRFGARLESRQIDRLIDLVASAQGDEGTAAAALAGALGLPNDRLLPLIIGD
;
A
#
# COMPACT_ATOMS: atom_id res chain seq x y z
N PRO A 1 -25.62 -11.56 6.17
CA PRO A 1 -25.57 -11.02 4.78
C PRO A 1 -26.99 -10.82 4.26
N PHE A 2 -27.32 -9.64 3.72
CA PHE A 2 -28.61 -9.43 3.05
C PHE A 2 -28.62 -10.20 1.73
N THR A 3 -29.57 -11.12 1.58
CA THR A 3 -29.81 -11.85 0.32
C THR A 3 -31.28 -11.68 -0.06
N ASP A 4 -31.57 -11.66 -1.36
CA ASP A 4 -32.96 -11.71 -1.83
C ASP A 4 -33.58 -13.11 -1.60
N ASP A 5 -34.86 -13.24 -1.94
CA ASP A 5 -35.60 -14.51 -1.84
C ASP A 5 -35.03 -15.64 -2.72
N LEU A 6 -34.15 -15.29 -3.68
CA LEU A 6 -33.45 -16.21 -4.56
C LEU A 6 -32.00 -16.48 -4.10
N GLY A 7 -31.58 -15.97 -2.94
CA GLY A 7 -30.25 -16.16 -2.36
C GLY A 7 -29.15 -15.30 -2.98
N ARG A 8 -29.49 -14.27 -3.77
CA ARG A 8 -28.52 -13.37 -4.41
C ARG A 8 -28.03 -12.32 -3.41
N SER A 9 -26.71 -12.13 -3.36
CA SER A 9 -26.09 -11.16 -2.45
C SER A 9 -26.24 -9.71 -2.94
N ALA A 10 -25.98 -8.75 -2.05
CA ALA A 10 -25.85 -7.35 -2.45
C ALA A 10 -24.79 -7.16 -3.56
N ASP A 11 -23.69 -7.92 -3.51
CA ASP A 11 -22.60 -7.85 -4.49
C ASP A 11 -23.08 -8.28 -5.88
N TYR A 12 -23.95 -9.31 -5.96
CA TYR A 12 -24.59 -9.69 -7.23
C TYR A 12 -25.35 -8.52 -7.86
N PHE A 13 -26.09 -7.75 -7.05
CA PHE A 13 -26.86 -6.62 -7.55
C PHE A 13 -25.98 -5.43 -7.93
N ALA A 14 -24.87 -5.21 -7.23
CA ALA A 14 -23.88 -4.19 -7.62
C ALA A 14 -23.31 -4.50 -9.01
N LEU A 15 -22.83 -5.72 -9.23
CA LEU A 15 -22.31 -6.16 -10.53
C LEU A 15 -23.36 -6.03 -11.65
N ALA A 16 -24.63 -6.32 -11.36
CA ALA A 16 -25.72 -6.19 -12.32
C ALA A 16 -26.12 -4.73 -12.60
N ALA A 17 -25.88 -3.80 -11.68
CA ALA A 17 -26.28 -2.40 -11.81
C ALA A 17 -25.40 -1.59 -12.76
N GLY A 18 -24.13 -1.98 -12.91
CA GLY A 18 -23.20 -1.39 -13.85
C GLY A 18 -22.38 -0.22 -13.30
N ASN A 19 -21.26 0.07 -13.97
CA ASN A 19 -20.24 1.04 -13.52
C ASN A 19 -20.79 2.42 -13.12
N ASN A 20 -21.78 2.98 -13.84
CA ASN A 20 -22.33 4.30 -13.49
C ASN A 20 -22.98 4.30 -12.09
N ILE A 21 -23.73 3.24 -11.76
CA ILE A 21 -24.38 3.11 -10.45
C ILE A 21 -23.32 2.89 -9.38
N ASP A 22 -22.35 2.01 -9.61
CA ASP A 22 -21.30 1.73 -8.64
C ASP A 22 -20.41 2.96 -8.36
N GLN A 23 -20.13 3.79 -9.37
CA GLN A 23 -19.46 5.09 -9.19
C GLN A 23 -20.30 6.07 -8.35
N ARG A 24 -21.64 6.08 -8.48
CA ARG A 24 -22.52 6.89 -7.61
C ARG A 24 -22.52 6.38 -6.18
N VAL A 25 -22.53 5.06 -6.00
CA VAL A 25 -22.42 4.44 -4.67
C VAL A 25 -21.07 4.78 -4.04
N LEU A 26 -19.97 4.71 -4.81
CA LEU A 26 -18.64 5.12 -4.36
C LEU A 26 -18.62 6.60 -3.97
N ALA A 27 -19.12 7.50 -4.82
CA ALA A 27 -19.23 8.93 -4.49
C ALA A 27 -19.99 9.16 -3.18
N ARG A 28 -21.11 8.46 -2.99
CA ARG A 28 -21.89 8.56 -1.76
C ARG A 28 -21.11 8.03 -0.55
N ALA A 29 -20.44 6.89 -0.70
CA ALA A 29 -19.64 6.28 0.36
C ALA A 29 -18.48 7.17 0.81
N LEU A 30 -17.76 7.79 -0.14
CA LEU A 30 -16.68 8.73 0.16
C LEU A 30 -17.20 9.96 0.91
N ASN A 31 -18.32 10.54 0.45
CA ASN A 31 -18.96 11.70 1.08
C ASN A 31 -19.46 11.39 2.50
N ASP A 32 -20.08 10.22 2.69
CA ASP A 32 -20.61 9.78 3.99
C ASP A 32 -19.51 9.20 4.91
N ARG A 33 -18.27 9.08 4.41
CA ARG A 33 -17.13 8.42 5.06
C ARG A 33 -17.43 6.97 5.46
N ASP A 34 -18.26 6.28 4.68
CA ASP A 34 -18.51 4.86 4.84
C ASP A 34 -17.42 4.06 4.12
N THR A 35 -16.31 3.82 4.82
CA THR A 35 -15.15 3.09 4.27
C THR A 35 -15.55 1.70 3.76
N ARG A 36 -16.44 1.00 4.45
CA ARG A 36 -16.83 -0.37 4.07
C ARG A 36 -17.66 -0.39 2.79
N LEU A 37 -18.55 0.57 2.64
CA LEU A 37 -19.29 0.75 1.40
C LEU A 37 -18.37 1.18 0.25
N ALA A 38 -17.39 2.06 0.52
CA ALA A 38 -16.41 2.49 -0.48
C ALA A 38 -15.59 1.30 -1.02
N LEU A 39 -15.10 0.42 -0.14
CA LEU A 39 -14.36 -0.78 -0.54
C LEU A 39 -15.20 -1.71 -1.43
N ARG A 40 -16.47 -1.95 -1.07
CA ARG A 40 -17.37 -2.78 -1.89
C ARG A 40 -17.69 -2.14 -3.23
N ALA A 41 -17.88 -0.83 -3.27
CA ALA A 41 -18.13 -0.11 -4.51
C ALA A 41 -16.91 -0.14 -5.43
N ILE A 42 -15.69 0.00 -4.91
CA ILE A 42 -14.45 -0.13 -5.70
C ILE A 42 -14.31 -1.55 -6.26
N ASP A 43 -14.57 -2.57 -5.44
CA ASP A 43 -14.54 -3.97 -5.89
C ASP A 43 -15.51 -4.19 -7.06
N ALA A 44 -16.76 -3.74 -6.93
CA ALA A 44 -17.75 -3.82 -8.00
C ALA A 44 -17.33 -3.06 -9.27
N VAL A 45 -16.85 -1.81 -9.13
CA VAL A 45 -16.31 -1.02 -10.26
C VAL A 45 -15.19 -1.77 -10.97
N SER A 46 -14.27 -2.39 -10.22
CA SER A 46 -13.11 -3.10 -10.77
C SER A 46 -13.47 -4.37 -11.54
N GLN A 47 -14.61 -4.99 -11.22
CA GLN A 47 -15.08 -6.21 -11.89
C GLN A 47 -15.92 -5.92 -13.14
N VAL A 48 -16.59 -4.76 -13.18
CA VAL A 48 -17.54 -4.42 -14.25
C VAL A 48 -16.91 -3.53 -15.32
N ALA A 49 -16.00 -2.64 -14.95
CA ALA A 49 -15.48 -1.64 -15.86
C ALA A 49 -14.37 -2.19 -16.77
N GLY A 50 -14.60 -2.15 -18.08
CA GLY A 50 -13.56 -2.32 -19.09
C GLY A 50 -12.90 -0.97 -19.41
N GLY A 51 -11.58 -0.98 -19.65
CA GLY A 51 -10.69 0.15 -19.94
C GLY A 51 -11.34 1.53 -20.04
N SER A 52 -12.06 1.85 -21.13
CA SER A 52 -12.64 3.18 -21.36
C SER A 52 -13.77 3.58 -20.39
N THR A 53 -14.59 2.63 -19.93
CA THR A 53 -15.75 2.89 -19.08
C THR A 53 -15.37 3.20 -17.63
N LEU A 54 -14.21 2.72 -17.15
CA LEU A 54 -13.69 3.04 -15.82
C LEU A 54 -13.37 4.54 -15.67
N TRP A 55 -13.06 5.20 -16.78
CA TRP A 55 -12.74 6.63 -16.87
C TRP A 55 -13.95 7.53 -17.11
N GLU A 56 -15.06 6.96 -17.58
CA GLU A 56 -16.34 7.64 -17.65
C GLU A 56 -16.84 7.83 -16.21
N GLY A 57 -16.32 8.88 -15.57
CA GLY A 57 -16.80 9.35 -14.29
C GLY A 57 -18.26 9.81 -14.38
N LEU A 58 -18.73 10.38 -13.29
CA LEU A 58 -20.00 11.10 -13.28
C LEU A 58 -19.78 12.49 -13.87
N GLU A 59 -20.81 13.16 -14.38
CA GLU A 59 -20.71 14.54 -14.87
C GLU A 59 -20.00 15.44 -13.83
N GLY A 60 -18.71 15.72 -14.05
CA GLY A 60 -17.88 16.57 -13.18
C GLY A 60 -17.19 15.91 -11.97
N SER A 61 -17.33 14.59 -11.71
CA SER A 61 -16.65 13.90 -10.60
C SER A 61 -16.04 12.57 -11.02
N ARG A 62 -14.92 12.20 -10.38
CA ARG A 62 -14.20 10.94 -10.61
C ARG A 62 -14.02 10.21 -9.27
N PRO A 63 -15.07 9.54 -8.76
CA PRO A 63 -15.05 8.94 -7.43
C PRO A 63 -13.89 7.95 -7.22
N LEU A 64 -13.51 7.18 -8.24
CA LEU A 64 -12.37 6.28 -8.15
C LEU A 64 -11.02 7.01 -7.98
N VAL A 65 -10.87 8.18 -8.59
CA VAL A 65 -9.67 9.03 -8.44
C VAL A 65 -9.66 9.71 -7.07
N GLU A 66 -10.82 10.16 -6.62
CA GLU A 66 -11.04 10.74 -5.28
C GLU A 66 -10.73 9.71 -4.19
N ALA A 67 -11.07 8.44 -4.40
CA ALA A 67 -10.78 7.34 -3.48
C ALA A 67 -9.28 7.14 -3.21
N MET A 68 -8.39 7.49 -4.16
CA MET A 68 -6.94 7.47 -3.92
C MET A 68 -6.46 8.50 -2.88
N LEU A 69 -7.29 9.51 -2.55
CA LEU A 69 -7.03 10.48 -1.49
C LEU A 69 -7.78 10.18 -0.20
N TYR A 70 -8.65 9.16 -0.20
CA TYR A 70 -9.46 8.83 0.96
C TYR A 70 -8.54 8.37 2.11
N PRO A 71 -8.76 8.80 3.36
CA PRO A 71 -7.86 8.52 4.49
C PRO A 71 -8.04 7.09 5.04
N ASN A 72 -7.98 6.10 4.16
CA ASN A 72 -7.92 4.69 4.49
C ASN A 72 -7.08 3.95 3.44
N ARG A 73 -6.04 3.25 3.88
CA ARG A 73 -5.08 2.58 2.98
C ARG A 73 -5.71 1.51 2.09
N ARG A 74 -6.70 0.74 2.58
CA ARG A 74 -7.39 -0.26 1.73
C ARG A 74 -8.08 0.41 0.55
N VAL A 75 -8.80 1.50 0.82
CA VAL A 75 -9.49 2.28 -0.21
C VAL A 75 -8.49 2.84 -1.22
N GLN A 76 -7.38 3.40 -0.75
CA GLN A 76 -6.33 3.92 -1.63
C GLN A 76 -5.69 2.82 -2.49
N TYR A 77 -5.37 1.66 -1.90
CA TYR A 77 -4.75 0.54 -2.62
C TYR A 77 -5.71 -0.09 -3.63
N ASP A 78 -6.96 -0.36 -3.25
CA ASP A 78 -7.94 -0.92 -4.18
C ASP A 78 -8.28 0.06 -5.30
N ALA A 79 -8.35 1.36 -5.01
CA ALA A 79 -8.51 2.38 -6.05
C ALA A 79 -7.31 2.42 -7.01
N ALA A 80 -6.08 2.44 -6.48
CA ALA A 80 -4.86 2.42 -7.31
C ALA A 80 -4.75 1.13 -8.14
N LEU A 81 -5.16 -0.02 -7.60
CA LEU A 81 -5.20 -1.29 -8.31
C LEU A 81 -6.25 -1.29 -9.43
N ALA A 82 -7.44 -0.75 -9.18
CA ALA A 82 -8.48 -0.63 -10.19
C ALA A 82 -8.02 0.29 -11.34
N VAL A 83 -7.43 1.43 -11.00
CA VAL A 83 -6.90 2.42 -11.96
C VAL A 83 -5.71 1.85 -12.74
N GLY A 84 -4.72 1.26 -12.06
CA GLY A 84 -3.54 0.66 -12.69
C GLY A 84 -3.87 -0.55 -13.56
N GLY A 85 -4.84 -1.38 -13.13
CA GLY A 85 -5.33 -2.52 -13.89
C GLY A 85 -6.11 -2.15 -15.16
N ALA A 86 -6.67 -0.93 -15.21
CA ALA A 86 -7.36 -0.42 -16.40
C ALA A 86 -6.40 0.05 -17.51
N LEU A 87 -5.10 0.17 -17.22
CA LEU A 87 -4.04 0.56 -18.17
C LEU A 87 -4.38 1.85 -18.95
N PRO A 88 -4.46 3.02 -18.27
CA PRO A 88 -4.76 4.29 -18.93
C PRO A 88 -3.74 4.62 -20.02
N SER A 89 -4.24 5.06 -21.18
CA SER A 89 -3.40 5.56 -22.27
C SER A 89 -3.19 7.08 -22.21
N GLU A 90 -4.04 7.82 -21.49
CA GLU A 90 -3.99 9.28 -21.37
C GLU A 90 -3.78 9.71 -19.91
N ALA A 91 -3.18 10.89 -19.72
CA ALA A 91 -2.98 11.48 -18.41
C ALA A 91 -4.31 11.94 -17.81
N PHE A 92 -4.41 11.88 -16.49
CA PHE A 92 -5.60 12.34 -15.76
C PHE A 92 -5.22 12.95 -14.43
N ALA A 93 -6.06 13.84 -13.90
CA ALA A 93 -5.81 14.43 -12.60
C ALA A 93 -5.68 13.35 -11.52
N GLY A 94 -4.54 13.28 -10.82
CA GLY A 94 -4.28 12.26 -9.80
C GLY A 94 -3.53 11.02 -10.29
N ASP A 95 -3.14 10.96 -11.57
CA ASP A 95 -2.35 9.86 -12.14
C ASP A 95 -1.00 9.68 -11.43
N GLU A 96 -0.42 10.78 -10.94
CA GLU A 96 0.84 10.81 -10.20
C GLU A 96 0.82 9.99 -8.89
N ARG A 97 -0.38 9.63 -8.39
CA ARG A 97 -0.54 8.85 -7.15
C ARG A 97 -0.58 7.34 -7.36
N VAL A 98 -0.88 6.88 -8.57
CA VAL A 98 -1.11 5.44 -8.81
C VAL A 98 0.15 4.63 -8.53
N ILE A 99 1.27 5.00 -9.15
CA ILE A 99 2.52 4.26 -9.02
C ILE A 99 3.05 4.28 -7.57
N PRO A 100 3.10 5.43 -6.86
CA PRO A 100 3.48 5.46 -5.44
C PRO A 100 2.58 4.60 -4.53
N LEU A 101 1.26 4.57 -4.75
CA LEU A 101 0.34 3.75 -3.96
C LEU A 101 0.56 2.25 -4.20
N LEU A 102 0.73 1.83 -5.46
CA LEU A 102 1.07 0.44 -5.80
C LEU A 102 2.43 0.04 -5.19
N ALA A 103 3.43 0.92 -5.24
CA ALA A 103 4.73 0.67 -4.63
C ALA A 103 4.68 0.63 -3.09
N SER A 104 3.86 1.48 -2.46
CA SER A 104 3.61 1.45 -1.01
C SER A 104 3.01 0.12 -0.57
N ALA A 105 2.08 -0.42 -1.36
CA ALA A 105 1.45 -1.72 -1.12
C ALA A 105 2.43 -2.91 -1.18
N VAL A 106 3.69 -2.70 -1.57
CA VAL A 106 4.73 -3.75 -1.60
C VAL A 106 5.63 -3.73 -0.36
N ARG A 107 5.74 -2.59 0.36
CA ARG A 107 6.75 -2.41 1.43
C ARG A 107 6.21 -2.48 2.87
N ASP A 108 5.11 -1.79 3.17
CA ASP A 108 4.72 -1.47 4.56
C ASP A 108 3.19 -1.58 4.77
N VAL A 109 2.59 -2.67 4.31
CA VAL A 109 1.13 -2.82 4.34
C VAL A 109 0.59 -3.14 5.74
N ASP A 110 1.37 -3.81 6.58
CA ASP A 110 0.95 -4.26 7.91
C ASP A 110 1.22 -3.26 9.05
N ALA A 111 2.05 -2.24 8.80
CA ALA A 111 2.34 -1.19 9.77
C ALA A 111 1.04 -0.49 10.18
N ARG A 112 0.79 -0.29 11.47
CA ARG A 112 -0.41 0.41 11.99
C ARG A 112 0.03 1.62 12.77
N TYR A 113 -0.59 2.78 12.57
CA TYR A 113 -0.22 4.00 13.26
C TYR A 113 -1.36 4.51 14.13
N ALA A 114 -1.01 4.98 15.33
CA ALA A 114 -1.99 5.59 16.22
C ALA A 114 -1.44 6.88 16.85
N GLN A 115 -2.31 7.88 17.01
CA GLN A 115 -2.01 9.10 17.72
C GLN A 115 -2.70 9.07 19.08
N VAL A 116 -1.93 9.32 20.15
CA VAL A 116 -2.50 9.51 21.49
C VAL A 116 -2.43 10.99 21.85
N LEU A 117 -3.58 11.61 22.07
CA LEU A 117 -3.69 12.99 22.54
C LEU A 117 -3.93 12.98 24.04
N SER A 118 -2.99 13.52 24.83
CA SER A 118 -3.10 13.58 26.29
C SER A 118 -2.18 14.65 26.86
N THR A 119 -2.72 15.47 27.77
CA THR A 119 -1.92 16.40 28.58
C THR A 119 -1.13 15.67 29.67
N ASP A 120 -1.60 14.51 30.11
CA ASP A 120 -1.01 13.68 31.17
C ASP A 120 -0.05 12.63 30.58
N GLN A 121 1.17 12.59 31.11
CA GLN A 121 2.22 11.66 30.66
C GLN A 121 1.98 10.22 31.13
N GLU A 122 1.49 10.02 32.35
CA GLU A 122 1.23 8.68 32.89
C GLU A 122 0.11 8.01 32.10
N VAL A 123 -0.97 8.74 31.84
CA VAL A 123 -2.07 8.25 31.00
C VAL A 123 -1.60 7.93 29.59
N TYR A 124 -0.80 8.81 28.97
CA TYR A 124 -0.23 8.56 27.65
C TYR A 124 0.60 7.26 27.62
N GLN A 125 1.47 7.04 28.60
CA GLN A 125 2.28 5.82 28.66
C GLN A 125 1.42 4.56 28.84
N GLY A 126 0.37 4.64 29.66
CA GLY A 126 -0.59 3.56 29.83
C GLY A 126 -1.32 3.19 28.53
N VAL A 127 -1.85 4.19 27.82
CA VAL A 127 -2.53 3.98 26.53
C VAL A 127 -1.56 3.47 25.47
N ARG A 128 -0.37 4.08 25.38
CA ARG A 128 0.69 3.68 24.45
C ARG A 128 1.07 2.21 24.64
N SER A 129 1.29 1.77 25.88
CA SER A 129 1.64 0.37 26.17
C SER A 129 0.57 -0.62 25.67
N VAL A 130 -0.71 -0.25 25.77
CA VAL A 130 -1.81 -1.08 25.25
C VAL A 130 -1.79 -1.13 23.71
N LEU A 131 -1.60 0.01 23.05
CA LEU A 131 -1.57 0.12 21.59
C LEU A 131 -0.33 -0.55 20.98
N ASP A 132 0.84 -0.40 21.61
CA ASP A 132 2.09 -1.10 21.22
C ASP A 132 1.86 -2.63 21.29
N ALA A 133 1.20 -3.12 22.35
CA ALA A 133 0.83 -4.54 22.48
C ALA A 133 -0.24 -5.01 21.47
N MET A 134 -0.90 -4.09 20.77
CA MET A 134 -1.82 -4.35 19.65
C MET A 134 -1.12 -4.25 18.28
N GLY A 135 0.18 -3.92 18.26
CA GLY A 135 0.98 -3.79 17.04
C GLY A 135 0.94 -2.39 16.41
N TYR A 136 0.45 -1.36 17.11
CA TYR A 136 0.50 0.01 16.62
C TYR A 136 1.88 0.63 16.86
N ARG A 137 2.35 1.39 15.89
CA ARG A 137 3.41 2.39 16.01
C ARG A 137 2.75 3.67 16.56
N VAL A 138 2.88 3.90 17.85
CA VAL A 138 2.28 5.07 18.51
C VAL A 138 3.16 6.31 18.30
N LEU A 139 2.55 7.36 17.73
CA LEU A 139 3.19 8.66 17.47
C LEU A 139 3.54 9.41 18.77
N PRO A 140 4.42 10.43 18.72
CA PRO A 140 4.75 11.24 19.89
C PRO A 140 3.53 11.83 20.61
N ARG A 141 3.69 12.13 21.90
CA ARG A 141 2.61 12.68 22.73
C ARG A 141 2.37 14.14 22.38
N TYR A 142 1.12 14.47 22.10
CA TYR A 142 0.64 15.84 21.94
C TYR A 142 -0.57 16.10 22.84
N ALA A 143 -0.80 17.36 23.21
CA ALA A 143 -1.99 17.73 23.99
C ALA A 143 -3.23 17.89 23.10
N THR A 144 -3.05 18.40 21.88
CA THR A 144 -4.13 18.68 20.94
C THR A 144 -3.82 18.13 19.56
N LEU A 145 -4.87 17.96 18.73
CA LEU A 145 -4.70 17.56 17.34
C LEU A 145 -3.90 18.59 16.53
N THR A 146 -4.06 19.88 16.86
CA THR A 146 -3.35 20.98 16.23
C THR A 146 -1.84 20.85 16.40
N ASP A 147 -1.38 20.48 17.60
CA ASP A 147 0.05 20.30 17.89
C ASP A 147 0.62 19.04 17.22
N ALA A 148 -0.22 18.05 16.96
CA ALA A 148 0.17 16.78 16.35
C ALA A 148 0.29 16.83 14.81
N ARG A 149 -0.10 17.95 14.16
CA ARG A 149 -0.24 18.04 12.70
C ARG A 149 1.00 17.61 11.93
N ASP A 150 2.16 18.14 12.29
CA ASP A 150 3.40 17.85 11.55
C ASP A 150 3.76 16.35 11.65
N SER A 151 3.61 15.76 12.83
CA SER A 151 3.85 14.32 13.03
C SER A 151 2.84 13.44 12.29
N ILE A 152 1.59 13.90 12.16
CA ILE A 152 0.55 13.19 11.41
C ILE A 152 0.84 13.27 9.91
N ALA A 153 1.23 14.43 9.40
CA ALA A 153 1.54 14.64 7.98
C ALA A 153 2.76 13.82 7.51
N GLU A 154 3.72 13.55 8.40
CA GLU A 154 4.87 12.67 8.13
C GLU A 154 4.52 11.17 8.17
N THR A 155 3.30 10.81 8.61
CA THR A 155 2.86 9.43 8.76
C THR A 155 2.14 8.96 7.47
N PRO A 156 2.43 7.75 6.94
CA PRO A 156 1.78 7.21 5.73
C PRO A 156 0.25 7.04 5.80
N GLY A 157 -0.34 7.20 6.99
CA GLY A 157 -1.78 7.09 7.26
C GLY A 157 -2.03 6.73 8.72
N LEU A 158 -3.09 7.30 9.31
CA LEU A 158 -3.42 7.09 10.72
C LEU A 158 -4.64 6.16 10.88
N ASP A 159 -4.46 5.05 11.58
CA ASP A 159 -5.49 4.03 11.72
C ASP A 159 -6.38 4.23 12.97
N LEU A 160 -5.91 4.99 13.97
CA LEU A 160 -6.66 5.27 15.21
C LEU A 160 -6.16 6.54 15.90
N ILE A 161 -7.09 7.36 16.40
CA ILE A 161 -6.81 8.43 17.36
C ILE A 161 -7.38 8.04 18.72
N VAL A 162 -6.57 8.08 19.77
CA VAL A 162 -7.04 7.95 21.15
C VAL A 162 -6.84 9.28 21.86
N ALA A 163 -7.93 9.92 22.27
CA ALA A 163 -7.88 11.25 22.85
C ALA A 163 -8.39 11.26 24.29
N VAL A 164 -7.52 11.64 25.21
CA VAL A 164 -7.85 11.87 26.61
C VAL A 164 -8.29 13.33 26.75
N THR A 165 -9.58 13.56 26.93
CA THR A 165 -10.17 14.90 26.88
C THR A 165 -11.34 15.06 27.84
N LYS A 166 -11.86 16.28 27.97
CA LYS A 166 -13.08 16.56 28.74
C LYS A 166 -14.31 16.21 27.88
N GLY A 167 -15.41 15.83 28.53
CA GLY A 167 -16.67 15.55 27.82
C GLY A 167 -17.16 16.71 26.93
N SER A 168 -16.96 17.95 27.37
CA SER A 168 -17.32 19.16 26.61
C SER A 168 -16.59 19.30 25.27
N ASP A 169 -15.41 18.71 25.14
CA ASP A 169 -14.49 18.96 24.03
C ASP A 169 -14.54 17.83 22.99
N VAL A 170 -15.27 16.74 23.27
CA VAL A 170 -15.35 15.55 22.40
C VAL A 170 -15.94 15.88 21.04
N GLU A 171 -17.04 16.64 21.00
CA GLU A 171 -17.70 17.01 19.75
C GLU A 171 -16.78 17.85 18.86
N ALA A 172 -16.18 18.90 19.43
CA ALA A 172 -15.23 19.74 18.71
C ALA A 172 -14.01 18.95 18.19
N LEU A 173 -13.50 18.00 18.97
CA LEU A 173 -12.42 17.12 18.52
C LEU A 173 -12.85 16.21 17.36
N VAL A 174 -14.01 15.57 17.46
CA VAL A 174 -14.52 14.67 16.42
C VAL A 174 -14.77 15.44 15.12
N ASP A 175 -15.35 16.64 15.21
CA ASP A 175 -15.57 17.51 14.05
C ASP A 175 -14.24 17.98 13.47
N GLN A 176 -13.25 18.33 14.30
CA GLN A 176 -11.91 18.71 13.83
C GLN A 176 -11.20 17.56 13.08
N VAL A 177 -11.30 16.33 13.57
CA VAL A 177 -10.75 15.14 12.89
C VAL A 177 -11.44 14.95 11.53
N ARG A 178 -12.77 15.08 11.51
CA ARG A 178 -13.60 14.96 10.31
C ARG A 178 -13.28 16.00 9.24
N ASP A 179 -13.05 17.24 9.66
CA ASP A 179 -12.77 18.36 8.76
C ASP A 179 -11.32 18.38 8.27
N THR A 180 -10.44 17.54 8.87
CA THR A 180 -9.06 17.36 8.42
C THR A 180 -9.03 16.28 7.33
N PRO A 181 -8.71 16.60 6.06
CA PRO A 181 -8.82 15.65 4.94
C PRO A 181 -8.08 14.32 5.15
N GLU A 182 -6.87 14.39 5.71
CA GLU A 182 -6.01 13.22 5.99
C GLU A 182 -6.54 12.31 7.12
N LEU A 183 -7.53 12.79 7.88
CA LEU A 183 -8.07 12.10 9.06
C LEU A 183 -9.59 11.89 8.98
N ALA A 184 -10.24 12.32 7.89
CA ALA A 184 -11.68 12.40 7.81
C ALA A 184 -12.41 11.07 8.02
N ALA A 185 -11.74 9.94 7.78
CA ALA A 185 -12.24 8.58 8.03
C ALA A 185 -11.46 7.84 9.14
N THR A 186 -10.59 8.53 9.87
CA THR A 186 -9.82 7.94 10.98
C THR A 186 -10.72 7.83 12.22
N PRO A 187 -10.84 6.63 12.81
CA PRO A 187 -11.65 6.45 14.01
C PRO A 187 -11.04 7.15 15.24
N VAL A 188 -11.91 7.71 16.08
CA VAL A 188 -11.58 8.45 17.31
C VAL A 188 -12.14 7.73 18.53
N LEU A 189 -11.25 7.28 19.42
CA LEU A 189 -11.59 6.76 20.74
C LEU A 189 -11.36 7.86 21.79
N ALA A 190 -12.43 8.52 22.21
CA ALA A 190 -12.38 9.56 23.24
C ALA A 190 -12.47 8.94 24.64
N LEU A 191 -11.44 9.18 25.46
CA LEU A 191 -11.36 8.79 26.87
C LEU A 191 -11.69 10.00 27.75
N VAL A 192 -12.83 9.93 28.45
CA VAL A 192 -13.39 11.05 29.24
C VAL A 192 -13.70 10.61 30.67
N SER A 193 -14.22 11.52 31.51
CA SER A 193 -14.66 11.14 32.86
C SER A 193 -15.79 10.09 32.81
N ARG A 194 -15.98 9.30 33.88
CA ARG A 194 -17.05 8.28 33.91
C ARG A 194 -18.45 8.89 33.70
N THR A 195 -18.66 10.07 34.27
CA THR A 195 -19.93 10.80 34.17
C THR A 195 -20.19 11.26 32.73
N ASP A 196 -19.17 11.84 32.09
CA ASP A 196 -19.28 12.30 30.69
C ASP A 196 -19.47 11.13 29.73
N ALA A 197 -18.77 10.01 29.97
CA ALA A 197 -18.91 8.82 29.15
C ALA A 197 -20.35 8.30 29.17
N ALA A 198 -20.99 8.26 30.33
CA ALA A 198 -22.39 7.84 30.45
C ALA A 198 -23.35 8.79 29.70
N ALA A 199 -23.08 10.10 29.73
CA ALA A 199 -23.89 11.10 29.03
C ALA A 199 -23.71 11.08 27.50
N LEU A 200 -22.49 10.84 27.03
CA LEU A 200 -22.14 10.91 25.60
C LEU A 200 -22.26 9.58 24.86
N SER A 201 -22.26 8.44 25.56
CA SER A 201 -22.25 7.12 24.92
C SER A 201 -23.42 6.92 23.96
N ALA A 202 -24.63 7.35 24.34
CA ALA A 202 -25.83 7.22 23.49
C ALA A 202 -25.73 8.05 22.20
N ARG A 203 -25.05 9.20 22.25
CA ARG A 203 -24.87 10.09 21.08
C ARG A 203 -23.99 9.45 20.01
N TYR A 204 -22.93 8.76 20.44
CA TYR A 204 -21.94 8.15 19.55
C TYR A 204 -22.18 6.65 19.32
N GLU A 205 -23.27 6.08 19.82
CA GLU A 205 -23.55 4.64 19.71
C GLU A 205 -23.68 4.17 18.25
N ARG A 206 -24.21 5.04 17.37
CA ARG A 206 -24.37 4.78 15.94
C ARG A 206 -23.25 5.35 15.08
N ASP A 207 -22.27 5.98 15.70
CA ASP A 207 -21.16 6.59 15.00
C ASP A 207 -20.09 5.53 14.72
N ALA A 208 -19.85 5.22 13.44
CA ALA A 208 -18.88 4.21 13.05
C ALA A 208 -17.43 4.67 13.28
N LEU A 209 -17.20 5.97 13.39
CA LEU A 209 -15.86 6.58 13.46
C LEU A 209 -15.57 7.22 14.83
N ALA A 210 -16.50 7.22 15.77
CA ALA A 210 -16.26 7.79 17.09
C ALA A 210 -16.84 6.90 18.19
N SER A 211 -16.05 6.67 19.24
CA SER A 211 -16.50 5.97 20.44
C SER A 211 -16.03 6.70 21.69
N VAL A 212 -16.94 6.93 22.62
CA VAL A 212 -16.64 7.60 23.90
C VAL A 212 -16.63 6.57 25.02
N ARG A 213 -15.56 6.56 25.81
CA ARG A 213 -15.33 5.60 26.89
C ARG A 213 -14.74 6.26 28.14
N PRO A 214 -14.94 5.69 29.34
CA PRO A 214 -14.42 6.28 30.56
C PRO A 214 -12.90 6.06 30.69
N ILE A 215 -12.10 7.08 30.97
CA ILE A 215 -10.63 6.98 31.14
C ILE A 215 -10.19 5.90 32.15
N SER A 216 -11.05 5.59 33.13
CA SER A 216 -10.81 4.55 34.14
C SER A 216 -10.88 3.10 33.63
N MET A 217 -11.02 2.84 32.32
CA MET A 217 -11.10 1.47 31.81
C MET A 217 -9.82 0.70 32.09
N ARG A 218 -9.95 -0.62 32.23
CA ARG A 218 -8.77 -1.49 32.26
C ARG A 218 -8.15 -1.65 30.88
N ALA A 219 -6.89 -2.03 30.83
CA ALA A 219 -6.15 -2.26 29.57
C ALA A 219 -6.89 -3.20 28.58
N ASN A 220 -7.49 -4.29 29.07
CA ASN A 220 -8.25 -5.22 28.20
C ASN A 220 -9.59 -4.67 27.72
N GLU A 221 -10.19 -3.71 28.44
CA GLU A 221 -11.39 -3.00 27.99
C GLU A 221 -11.02 -1.95 26.94
N LEU A 222 -9.90 -1.24 27.14
CA LEU A 222 -9.34 -0.30 26.14
C LEU A 222 -9.01 -1.01 24.82
N ARG A 223 -8.30 -2.13 24.90
CA ARG A 223 -7.96 -2.98 23.75
C ARG A 223 -9.20 -3.34 22.93
N ARG A 224 -10.22 -3.91 23.59
CA ARG A 224 -11.47 -4.32 22.94
C ARG A 224 -12.24 -3.14 22.37
N ALA A 225 -12.26 -2.00 23.07
CA ALA A 225 -12.94 -0.80 22.56
C ALA A 225 -12.27 -0.28 21.28
N ALA A 226 -10.94 -0.27 21.22
CA ALA A 226 -10.19 0.10 20.03
C ALA A 226 -10.39 -0.91 18.89
N GLU A 227 -10.33 -2.21 19.17
CA GLU A 227 -10.59 -3.28 18.18
C GLU A 227 -11.99 -3.16 17.56
N VAL A 228 -13.03 -3.03 18.39
CA VAL A 228 -14.42 -2.91 17.90
C VAL A 228 -14.62 -1.64 17.07
N LEU A 229 -13.99 -0.54 17.48
CA LEU A 229 -14.09 0.73 16.75
C LEU A 229 -13.41 0.62 15.37
N VAL A 230 -12.20 0.10 15.31
CA VAL A 230 -11.46 -0.08 14.04
C VAL A 230 -12.14 -1.12 13.15
N GLU A 231 -12.69 -2.20 13.73
CA GLU A 231 -13.50 -3.19 13.02
C GLU A 231 -14.74 -2.56 12.39
N GLY A 232 -15.47 -1.74 13.15
CA GLY A 232 -16.65 -1.02 12.68
C GLY A 232 -16.33 -0.01 11.59
N ALA A 233 -15.26 0.76 11.77
CA ALA A 233 -14.83 1.84 10.87
C ALA A 233 -14.38 1.32 9.51
N SER A 234 -13.46 0.34 9.48
CA SER A 234 -12.75 -0.04 8.25
C SER A 234 -12.72 -1.55 7.97
N GLY A 235 -13.34 -2.39 8.81
CA GLY A 235 -13.24 -3.86 8.72
C GLY A 235 -11.97 -4.41 9.39
N GLY A 236 -11.46 -3.68 10.38
CA GLY A 236 -10.34 -4.11 11.20
C GLY A 236 -9.01 -3.68 10.60
N PRO A 237 -7.89 -4.02 11.22
CA PRO A 237 -6.60 -3.67 10.66
C PRO A 237 -6.22 -4.59 9.49
N ILE A 238 -5.34 -4.12 8.60
CA ILE A 238 -4.83 -4.96 7.50
C ILE A 238 -4.07 -6.15 8.10
N THR A 239 -4.45 -7.35 7.68
CA THR A 239 -3.84 -8.60 8.14
C THR A 239 -2.60 -8.94 7.31
N GLU A 240 -1.72 -9.81 7.82
CA GLU A 240 -0.54 -10.26 7.07
C GLU A 240 -0.90 -10.91 5.73
N ASN A 241 -1.98 -11.71 5.71
CA ASN A 241 -2.45 -12.37 4.48
C ASN A 241 -2.97 -11.34 3.46
N GLU A 242 -3.70 -10.35 3.95
CA GLU A 242 -4.22 -9.25 3.12
C GLU A 242 -3.07 -8.38 2.60
N ALA A 243 -2.07 -8.10 3.42
CA ALA A 243 -0.84 -7.42 3.03
C ALA A 243 -0.12 -8.14 1.88
N LYS A 244 0.09 -9.46 2.00
CA LYS A 244 0.67 -10.29 0.94
C LYS A 244 -0.17 -10.28 -0.34
N ALA A 245 -1.51 -10.30 -0.21
CA ALA A 245 -2.41 -10.22 -1.35
C ALA A 245 -2.32 -8.87 -2.07
N TYR A 246 -2.28 -7.76 -1.34
CA TYR A 246 -2.05 -6.42 -1.90
C TYR A 246 -0.69 -6.34 -2.59
N ALA A 247 0.38 -6.80 -1.96
CA ALA A 247 1.71 -6.81 -2.55
C ALA A 247 1.75 -7.59 -3.87
N ALA A 248 1.17 -8.79 -3.92
CA ALA A 248 1.13 -9.61 -5.13
C ALA A 248 0.30 -8.96 -6.25
N ARG A 249 -0.88 -8.41 -5.94
CA ARG A 249 -1.73 -7.68 -6.91
C ARG A 249 -1.01 -6.43 -7.44
N SER A 250 -0.33 -5.69 -6.58
CA SER A 250 0.39 -4.47 -6.95
C SER A 250 1.62 -4.76 -7.79
N LEU A 251 2.40 -5.80 -7.47
CA LEU A 251 3.51 -6.25 -8.31
C LEU A 251 3.03 -6.68 -9.69
N LYS A 252 1.90 -7.39 -9.78
CA LYS A 252 1.28 -7.73 -11.06
C LYS A 252 0.89 -6.47 -11.85
N ALA A 253 0.19 -5.52 -11.21
CA ALA A 253 -0.22 -4.28 -11.87
C ALA A 253 0.98 -3.46 -12.38
N LEU A 254 2.02 -3.29 -11.56
CA LEU A 254 3.27 -2.61 -11.94
C LEU A 254 3.97 -3.32 -13.11
N ARG A 255 4.00 -4.66 -13.11
CA ARG A 255 4.54 -5.45 -14.21
C ARG A 255 3.76 -5.26 -15.51
N ASP A 256 2.43 -5.32 -15.43
CA ASP A 256 1.56 -5.17 -16.58
C ASP A 256 1.74 -3.77 -17.20
N LEU A 257 1.78 -2.71 -16.37
CA LEU A 257 2.09 -1.33 -16.78
C LEU A 257 3.46 -1.22 -17.44
N ALA A 258 4.50 -1.84 -16.88
CA ALA A 258 5.85 -1.82 -17.43
C ALA A 258 5.98 -2.56 -18.78
N ILE A 259 5.21 -3.64 -18.96
CA ILE A 259 5.20 -4.40 -20.21
C ILE A 259 4.50 -3.63 -21.33
N THR A 260 3.35 -3.00 -21.03
CA THR A 260 2.51 -2.27 -22.00
C THR A 260 3.08 -0.91 -22.38
N GLY A 261 4.08 -0.40 -21.65
CA GLY A 261 4.73 0.87 -21.92
C GLY A 261 4.14 2.05 -21.14
N GLY A 262 3.41 1.78 -20.05
CA GLY A 262 3.02 2.75 -19.02
C GLY A 262 1.93 3.75 -19.43
N GLY A 263 1.79 4.10 -20.70
CA GLY A 263 0.89 5.18 -21.12
C GLY A 263 1.24 6.47 -20.38
N SER A 264 0.30 6.99 -19.59
CA SER A 264 0.51 8.14 -18.69
C SER A 264 1.17 7.78 -17.36
N LEU A 265 1.16 6.51 -16.96
CA LEU A 265 1.70 6.04 -15.70
C LEU A 265 3.11 5.50 -15.90
N ASP A 266 4.12 6.18 -15.37
CA ASP A 266 5.51 5.75 -15.49
C ASP A 266 5.91 4.78 -14.34
N PRO A 267 6.02 3.46 -14.61
CA PRO A 267 6.41 2.48 -13.60
C PRO A 267 7.88 2.60 -13.18
N SER A 268 8.72 3.34 -13.92
CA SER A 268 10.12 3.57 -13.55
C SER A 268 10.26 4.28 -12.20
N THR A 269 9.27 5.12 -11.86
CA THR A 269 9.21 5.84 -10.57
C THR A 269 9.05 4.91 -9.36
N ALA A 270 8.58 3.68 -9.55
CA ALA A 270 8.50 2.68 -8.48
C ALA A 270 9.86 2.00 -8.17
N ALA A 271 10.86 2.11 -9.04
CA ALA A 271 12.10 1.34 -8.92
C ALA A 271 12.80 1.51 -7.56
N PRO A 272 12.98 2.72 -6.98
CA PRO A 272 13.61 2.86 -5.66
C PRO A 272 12.85 2.11 -4.56
N ALA A 273 11.52 2.15 -4.60
CA ALA A 273 10.68 1.47 -3.61
C ALA A 273 10.75 -0.05 -3.75
N LEU A 274 10.74 -0.56 -4.98
CA LEU A 274 10.88 -2.00 -5.25
C LEU A 274 12.28 -2.51 -4.90
N ILE A 275 13.33 -1.74 -5.15
CA ILE A 275 14.71 -2.11 -4.77
C ILE A 275 14.79 -2.28 -3.25
N ASN A 276 14.25 -1.33 -2.48
CA ASN A 276 14.19 -1.46 -1.02
C ASN A 276 13.39 -2.70 -0.60
N ALA A 277 12.22 -2.94 -1.20
CA ALA A 277 11.41 -4.12 -0.89
C ALA A 277 12.13 -5.45 -1.17
N MET A 278 12.89 -5.52 -2.27
CA MET A 278 13.70 -6.69 -2.62
C MET A 278 14.82 -6.94 -1.61
N ASN A 279 15.43 -5.87 -1.06
CA ASN A 279 16.53 -5.97 -0.10
C ASN A 279 16.03 -6.33 1.32
N ASP A 280 14.90 -5.75 1.73
CA ASP A 280 14.42 -5.87 3.11
C ASP A 280 13.65 -7.18 3.35
N GLY A 281 13.09 -7.81 2.31
CA GLY A 281 12.46 -9.13 2.37
C GLY A 281 11.19 -9.22 3.23
N THR A 282 10.59 -8.08 3.59
CA THR A 282 9.62 -7.95 4.69
C THR A 282 8.15 -8.15 4.30
N ALA A 283 7.79 -8.14 3.02
CA ALA A 283 6.37 -8.23 2.62
C ALA A 283 6.08 -8.95 1.30
N ALA A 284 6.97 -8.82 0.30
CA ALA A 284 6.85 -9.49 -0.99
C ALA A 284 7.97 -10.51 -1.20
N ASP A 285 7.68 -11.56 -1.97
CA ASP A 285 8.71 -12.49 -2.44
C ASP A 285 9.77 -11.72 -3.25
N PRO A 286 11.04 -11.67 -2.81
CA PRO A 286 12.10 -10.93 -3.48
C PRO A 286 12.25 -11.30 -4.96
N MET A 287 11.98 -12.56 -5.32
CA MET A 287 12.07 -13.02 -6.71
C MET A 287 10.94 -12.44 -7.58
N GLN A 288 9.74 -12.26 -7.01
CA GLN A 288 8.65 -11.58 -7.71
C GLN A 288 8.98 -10.10 -7.93
N VAL A 289 9.53 -9.43 -6.92
CA VAL A 289 9.97 -8.04 -7.01
C VAL A 289 11.05 -7.88 -8.09
N ALA A 290 12.05 -8.77 -8.10
CA ALA A 290 13.08 -8.81 -9.13
C ALA A 290 12.48 -8.99 -10.54
N GLY A 291 11.44 -9.83 -10.66
CA GLY A 291 10.71 -10.02 -11.91
C GLY A 291 10.05 -8.76 -12.45
N VAL A 292 9.57 -7.86 -11.56
CA VAL A 292 9.02 -6.55 -11.95
C VAL A 292 10.14 -5.59 -12.33
N LEU A 293 11.20 -5.49 -11.52
CA LEU A 293 12.37 -4.66 -11.82
C LEU A 293 12.99 -4.99 -13.18
N ALA A 294 12.97 -6.26 -13.59
CA ALA A 294 13.55 -6.72 -14.85
C ALA A 294 12.81 -6.23 -16.11
N VAL A 295 11.57 -5.74 -15.95
CA VAL A 295 10.75 -5.19 -17.04
C VAL A 295 10.55 -3.68 -16.94
N ILE A 296 11.11 -3.03 -15.92
CA ILE A 296 11.09 -1.58 -15.76
C ILE A 296 12.30 -0.96 -16.48
N ASP A 297 12.06 0.10 -17.25
CA ASP A 297 13.11 0.87 -17.94
C ASP A 297 13.82 1.82 -16.97
N ALA A 298 14.64 1.29 -16.07
CA ALA A 298 15.42 2.09 -15.13
C ALA A 298 16.84 1.51 -14.96
N GLU A 299 17.85 2.38 -15.07
CA GLU A 299 19.26 2.00 -14.82
C GLU A 299 19.45 1.44 -13.40
N ILE A 300 18.91 2.14 -12.39
CA ILE A 300 18.97 1.71 -10.99
C ILE A 300 18.34 0.32 -10.76
N ALA A 301 17.34 -0.07 -11.55
CA ALA A 301 16.72 -1.38 -11.46
C ALA A 301 17.66 -2.48 -11.99
N GLN A 302 18.30 -2.24 -13.14
CA GLN A 302 19.25 -3.18 -13.73
C GLN A 302 20.50 -3.36 -12.86
N VAL A 303 21.02 -2.26 -12.30
CA VAL A 303 22.15 -2.28 -11.35
C VAL A 303 21.79 -3.07 -10.09
N ALA A 304 20.61 -2.82 -9.49
CA ALA A 304 20.18 -3.51 -8.28
C ALA A 304 19.96 -5.02 -8.50
N LEU A 305 19.36 -5.42 -9.64
CA LEU A 305 19.21 -6.83 -10.01
C LEU A 305 20.56 -7.53 -10.12
N MET A 306 21.53 -6.87 -10.73
CA MET A 306 22.87 -7.42 -10.88
C MET A 306 23.60 -7.52 -9.54
N ASP A 307 23.49 -6.52 -8.66
CA ASP A 307 24.07 -6.58 -7.31
C ASP A 307 23.48 -7.73 -6.49
N GLN A 308 22.16 -7.95 -6.56
CA GLN A 308 21.51 -9.10 -5.93
C GLN A 308 21.95 -10.43 -6.56
N ALA A 309 22.06 -10.53 -7.89
CA ALA A 309 22.54 -11.73 -8.57
C ALA A 309 23.96 -12.11 -8.12
N LEU A 310 24.85 -11.12 -8.00
CA LEU A 310 26.23 -11.31 -7.55
C LEU A 310 26.35 -11.64 -6.05
N ALA A 311 25.34 -11.33 -5.24
CA ALA A 311 25.28 -11.66 -3.82
C ALA A 311 24.60 -13.02 -3.56
N ALA A 312 23.66 -13.42 -4.41
CA ALA A 312 22.94 -14.69 -4.33
C ALA A 312 23.83 -15.89 -4.68
N SER A 313 23.32 -17.11 -4.52
CA SER A 313 23.96 -18.37 -4.97
C SER A 313 22.90 -19.40 -5.35
N GLY A 314 23.30 -20.50 -5.99
CA GLY A 314 22.43 -21.59 -6.41
C GLY A 314 21.36 -21.13 -7.41
N SER A 315 20.15 -21.67 -7.24
CA SER A 315 18.99 -21.37 -8.08
C SER A 315 18.63 -19.89 -8.11
N ASP A 316 18.82 -19.18 -7.00
CA ASP A 316 18.45 -17.77 -6.89
C ASP A 316 19.37 -16.89 -7.73
N ARG A 317 20.68 -17.19 -7.73
CA ARG A 317 21.65 -16.54 -8.62
C ARG A 317 21.29 -16.79 -10.08
N VAL A 318 20.99 -18.04 -10.45
CA VAL A 318 20.58 -18.40 -11.83
C VAL A 318 19.37 -17.59 -12.28
N ALA A 319 18.33 -17.51 -11.44
CA ALA A 319 17.12 -16.77 -11.74
C ALA A 319 17.38 -15.26 -11.87
N LEU A 320 18.13 -14.66 -10.94
CA LEU A 320 18.46 -13.23 -10.96
C LEU A 320 19.33 -12.86 -12.16
N LEU A 321 20.34 -13.67 -12.52
CA LEU A 321 21.13 -13.46 -13.74
C LEU A 321 20.25 -13.51 -15.00
N GLY A 322 19.30 -14.44 -15.05
CA GLY A 322 18.31 -14.52 -16.13
C GLY A 322 17.44 -13.28 -16.24
N LEU A 323 16.98 -12.74 -15.10
CA LEU A 323 16.20 -11.50 -15.03
C LEU A 323 17.02 -10.27 -15.47
N THR A 324 18.27 -10.15 -15.01
CA THR A 324 19.19 -9.10 -15.47
C THR A 324 19.41 -9.20 -16.97
N ALA A 325 19.62 -10.41 -17.51
CA ALA A 325 19.82 -10.61 -18.95
C ALA A 325 18.57 -10.23 -19.76
N HIS A 326 17.38 -10.50 -19.22
CA HIS A 326 16.13 -10.05 -19.82
C HIS A 326 16.02 -8.52 -19.86
N SER A 327 16.36 -7.84 -18.76
CA SER A 327 16.39 -6.36 -18.71
C SER A 327 17.38 -5.79 -19.73
N VAL A 328 18.61 -6.31 -19.79
CA VAL A 328 19.65 -5.89 -20.75
C VAL A 328 19.18 -6.05 -22.19
N LYS A 329 18.54 -7.17 -22.54
CA LYS A 329 18.02 -7.41 -23.89
C LYS A 329 16.93 -6.41 -24.29
N ARG A 330 16.14 -5.93 -23.33
CA ARG A 330 15.02 -5.01 -23.58
C ARG A 330 15.46 -3.54 -23.62
N PHE A 331 16.36 -3.14 -22.73
CA PHE A 331 16.68 -1.72 -22.48
C PHE A 331 18.13 -1.34 -22.78
N GLY A 332 18.95 -2.31 -23.18
CA GLY A 332 20.39 -2.16 -23.34
C GLY A 332 21.17 -2.36 -22.02
N ALA A 333 22.49 -2.48 -22.16
CA ALA A 333 23.40 -2.61 -21.04
C ALA A 333 23.57 -1.27 -20.31
N ARG A 334 23.21 -1.24 -19.03
CA ARG A 334 23.35 -0.10 -18.11
C ARG A 334 24.01 -0.53 -16.79
N LEU A 335 24.83 -1.59 -16.85
CA LEU A 335 25.58 -2.10 -15.70
C LEU A 335 26.85 -1.29 -15.48
N GLU A 336 27.27 -1.20 -14.22
CA GLU A 336 28.52 -0.54 -13.86
C GLU A 336 29.74 -1.43 -14.17
N SER A 337 30.90 -0.82 -14.46
CA SER A 337 32.14 -1.55 -14.77
C SER A 337 32.49 -2.60 -13.72
N ARG A 338 32.31 -2.29 -12.42
CA ARG A 338 32.57 -3.22 -11.31
C ARG A 338 31.70 -4.49 -11.40
N GLN A 339 30.47 -4.37 -11.91
CA GLN A 339 29.54 -5.48 -12.02
C GLN A 339 29.86 -6.34 -13.24
N ILE A 340 30.29 -5.69 -14.32
CA ILE A 340 30.78 -6.37 -15.53
C ILE A 340 32.03 -7.19 -15.22
N ASP A 341 33.00 -6.61 -14.51
CA ASP A 341 34.23 -7.32 -14.15
C ASP A 341 33.93 -8.53 -13.24
N ARG A 342 33.07 -8.35 -12.23
CA ARG A 342 32.62 -9.48 -11.38
C ARG A 342 31.82 -10.54 -12.14
N LEU A 343 31.06 -10.16 -13.17
CA LEU A 343 30.39 -11.12 -14.05
C LEU A 343 31.39 -11.94 -14.83
N ILE A 344 32.45 -11.32 -15.37
CA ILE A 344 33.50 -12.02 -16.11
C ILE A 344 34.19 -13.04 -15.19
N ASP A 345 34.54 -12.64 -13.96
CA ASP A 345 35.10 -13.55 -12.96
C ASP A 345 34.14 -14.72 -12.66
N LEU A 346 32.84 -14.43 -12.58
CA LEU A 346 31.82 -15.45 -12.37
C LEU A 346 31.71 -16.41 -13.57
N VAL A 347 31.78 -15.93 -14.81
CA VAL A 347 31.79 -16.78 -16.00
C VAL A 347 33.03 -17.69 -16.01
N ALA A 348 34.19 -17.21 -15.57
CA ALA A 348 35.42 -17.98 -15.53
C ALA A 348 35.40 -19.09 -14.45
N SER A 349 34.74 -18.83 -13.33
CA SER A 349 34.82 -19.68 -12.12
C SER A 349 33.59 -20.55 -11.86
N ALA A 350 32.40 -20.11 -12.27
CA ALA A 350 31.16 -20.83 -11.99
C ALA A 350 30.98 -22.03 -12.92
N GLN A 351 30.37 -23.09 -12.37
CA GLN A 351 30.07 -24.32 -13.11
C GLN A 351 28.56 -24.55 -13.19
N GLY A 352 28.15 -25.46 -14.08
CA GLY A 352 26.75 -25.87 -14.23
C GLY A 352 25.83 -24.72 -14.62
N ASP A 353 24.65 -24.68 -14.00
CA ASP A 353 23.60 -23.73 -14.33
C ASP A 353 24.00 -22.27 -14.04
N GLU A 354 24.78 -22.03 -12.97
CA GLU A 354 25.29 -20.69 -12.66
C GLU A 354 26.22 -20.16 -13.74
N GLY A 355 27.18 -20.98 -14.19
CA GLY A 355 28.09 -20.61 -15.28
C GLY A 355 27.34 -20.36 -16.59
N THR A 356 26.33 -21.18 -16.89
CA THR A 356 25.48 -21.02 -18.08
C THR A 356 24.68 -19.72 -18.03
N ALA A 357 24.08 -19.39 -16.89
CA ALA A 357 23.33 -18.15 -16.71
C ALA A 357 24.24 -16.91 -16.77
N ALA A 358 25.43 -16.97 -16.17
CA ALA A 358 26.42 -15.91 -16.22
C ALA A 358 26.90 -15.66 -17.66
N ALA A 359 27.19 -16.72 -18.42
CA ALA A 359 27.58 -16.62 -19.81
C ALA A 359 26.46 -16.04 -20.69
N ALA A 360 25.21 -16.42 -20.44
CA ALA A 360 24.05 -15.87 -21.13
C ALA A 360 23.87 -14.36 -20.89
N LEU A 361 24.11 -13.88 -19.67
CA LEU A 361 24.12 -12.46 -19.35
C LEU A 361 25.28 -11.72 -20.03
N ALA A 362 26.50 -12.28 -19.96
CA ALA A 362 27.67 -11.70 -20.62
C ALA A 362 27.47 -11.54 -22.13
N GLY A 363 26.85 -12.55 -22.77
CA GLY A 363 26.45 -12.47 -24.18
C GLY A 363 25.39 -11.41 -24.44
N ALA A 364 24.40 -11.24 -23.55
CA ALA A 364 23.38 -10.20 -23.68
C ALA A 364 23.95 -8.78 -23.58
N LEU A 365 25.02 -8.59 -22.79
CA LEU A 365 25.72 -7.30 -22.68
C LEU A 365 26.49 -6.91 -23.95
N GLY A 366 26.74 -7.86 -24.86
CA GLY A 366 27.51 -7.61 -26.08
C GLY A 366 28.94 -7.16 -25.79
N LEU A 367 29.56 -7.71 -24.74
CA LEU A 367 30.93 -7.34 -24.35
C LEU A 367 31.91 -7.56 -25.52
N PRO A 368 32.94 -6.71 -25.66
CA PRO A 368 33.90 -6.88 -26.75
C PRO A 368 34.65 -8.21 -26.63
N ASN A 369 34.99 -8.80 -27.79
CA ASN A 369 35.53 -10.16 -27.88
C ASN A 369 36.86 -10.34 -27.15
N ASP A 370 37.66 -9.29 -26.97
CA ASP A 370 38.92 -9.34 -26.23
C ASP A 370 38.75 -9.78 -24.76
N ARG A 371 37.61 -9.47 -24.15
CA ARG A 371 37.24 -9.91 -22.80
C ARG A 371 36.66 -11.33 -22.73
N LEU A 372 36.13 -11.84 -23.85
CA LEU A 372 35.50 -13.17 -23.93
C LEU A 372 36.46 -14.25 -24.46
N LEU A 373 37.45 -13.87 -25.28
CA LEU A 373 38.41 -14.78 -25.89
C LEU A 373 39.19 -15.65 -24.87
N PRO A 374 39.70 -15.12 -23.74
CA PRO A 374 40.38 -15.94 -22.74
C PRO A 374 39.49 -17.04 -22.15
N LEU A 375 38.17 -16.80 -22.08
CA LEU A 375 37.19 -17.75 -21.53
C LEU A 375 36.85 -18.88 -22.52
N ILE A 376 36.97 -18.64 -23.83
CA ILE A 376 36.62 -19.59 -24.89
C ILE A 376 37.81 -20.48 -25.24
N ILE A 377 39.01 -19.91 -25.24
CA ILE A 377 40.20 -20.59 -25.74
C ILE A 377 40.81 -21.49 -24.65
N GLY A 378 40.52 -21.22 -23.37
CA GLY A 378 41.30 -21.77 -22.26
C GLY A 378 42.71 -21.18 -22.27
N ASP A 379 43.37 -21.16 -21.11
CA ASP A 379 44.79 -20.75 -21.04
C ASP A 379 45.69 -21.61 -21.96
#